data_AF-A0A5B7EP79-F1
#
_entry.id   AF-A0A5B7EP79-F1
#
_cell.length_a   1.000
_cell.length_b   1.000
_cell.length_c   1.000
_cell.angle_alpha   90.00
_cell.angle_beta   90.00
_cell.angle_gamma   90.00
#
_symmetry.space_group_name_H-M   'P 1'
#
loop_
_entity.id
_entity.type
_entity.pdbx_description
1 polymer ?
#
loop_
_entity_poly.entity_id
_entity_poly.type
_entity_poly.pdbx_seq_one_letter_code
_entity_poly.pdbx_strand_id
1 'polypeptide(L)'
;MLAEMAQQENALFFSLIETRMRNDHLNSELYIKDYTTFRADRSSSSHGGVATYIRDDIASSTEELKLFSNGTTELLSLYLRKIGLILITVYRPPNTTMEEFINISKMIKEIISNVESSTEVIILGDFNLPSIKWSNMSIKGTTREGKQQALALIEVMENDLLIQCIDMPTRGDNILDLIIMNSNGLIHSLEATDTVMSDHKFITALANIGSLSISNNCPNNMYTRILSWISTSMVKT
;
A
#
# COMPACT_ATOMS: atom_id res chain seq x y z
N MET A 1 -14.58 12.87 -3.96
CA MET A 1 -14.13 11.98 -5.04
C MET A 1 -13.60 10.64 -4.53
N LEU A 2 -12.42 10.55 -3.91
CA LEU A 2 -11.88 9.23 -3.52
C LEU A 2 -12.75 8.46 -2.51
N ALA A 3 -13.15 9.14 -1.44
CA ALA A 3 -14.07 8.61 -0.43
C ALA A 3 -15.38 8.12 -1.06
N GLU A 4 -15.94 8.91 -1.98
CA GLU A 4 -17.19 8.59 -2.67
C GLU A 4 -17.02 7.37 -3.59
N MET A 5 -15.90 7.27 -4.31
CA MET A 5 -15.60 6.12 -5.17
C MET A 5 -15.37 4.86 -4.35
N ALA A 6 -14.61 4.94 -3.25
CA ALA A 6 -14.43 3.81 -2.34
C ALA A 6 -15.77 3.32 -1.78
N GLN A 7 -16.66 4.24 -1.41
CA GLN A 7 -18.02 3.92 -0.95
C GLN A 7 -18.89 3.30 -2.05
N GLN A 8 -18.87 3.86 -3.27
CA GLN A 8 -19.61 3.35 -4.42
C GLN A 8 -19.18 1.93 -4.80
N GLU A 9 -17.87 1.68 -4.78
CA GLU A 9 -17.27 0.37 -5.10
C GLU A 9 -17.23 -0.58 -3.89
N ASN A 10 -17.70 -0.13 -2.72
CA ASN A 10 -17.68 -0.88 -1.47
C ASN A 10 -16.29 -1.48 -1.16
N ALA A 11 -15.24 -0.68 -1.39
CA ALA A 11 -13.86 -1.10 -1.27
C ALA A 11 -13.55 -1.56 0.17
N LEU A 12 -12.77 -2.63 0.32
CA LEU A 12 -12.37 -3.05 1.67
C LEU A 12 -11.41 -2.09 2.35
N PHE A 13 -10.48 -1.55 1.58
CA PHE A 13 -9.55 -0.56 2.05
C PHE A 13 -9.11 0.32 0.90
N PHE A 14 -8.58 1.48 1.26
CA PHE A 14 -7.80 2.33 0.38
C PHE A 14 -6.73 3.08 1.16
N SER A 15 -5.60 3.34 0.52
CA SER A 15 -4.53 4.12 1.13
C SER A 15 -4.47 5.53 0.54
N LEU A 16 -3.75 6.42 1.21
CA LEU A 16 -3.41 7.75 0.75
C LEU A 16 -1.94 7.96 1.08
N ILE A 17 -1.21 8.52 0.12
CA ILE A 17 0.23 8.76 0.20
C ILE A 17 0.46 10.27 0.10
N GLU A 18 1.41 10.80 0.87
CA GLU A 18 1.56 12.24 1.08
C GLU A 18 0.27 12.90 1.58
N THR A 19 -0.24 12.40 2.70
CA THR A 19 -1.43 12.97 3.34
C THR A 19 -1.20 14.42 3.81
N ARG A 20 0.07 14.80 4.05
CA ARG A 20 0.49 16.10 4.61
C ARG A 20 -0.16 16.39 5.96
N MET A 21 -0.58 15.33 6.64
CA MET A 21 -1.21 15.40 7.94
C MET A 21 -0.16 15.48 9.04
N ARG A 22 -0.50 16.23 10.08
CA ARG A 22 0.29 16.37 11.30
C ARG A 22 -0.49 15.77 12.46
N ASN A 23 0.22 15.41 13.52
CA ASN A 23 -0.35 14.77 14.71
C ASN A 23 -1.43 15.61 15.42
N ASP A 24 -1.48 16.92 15.16
CA ASP A 24 -2.48 17.85 15.70
C ASP A 24 -3.79 17.88 14.88
N HIS A 25 -3.82 17.35 13.66
CA HIS A 25 -5.06 17.17 12.91
C HIS A 25 -5.91 16.08 13.55
N LEU A 26 -7.18 16.39 13.82
CA LEU A 26 -8.11 15.46 14.44
C LEU A 26 -8.54 14.38 13.45
N ASN A 27 -8.70 13.14 13.93
CA ASN A 27 -9.25 12.06 13.11
C ASN A 27 -10.64 12.39 12.53
N SER A 28 -11.40 13.29 13.17
CA SER A 28 -12.68 13.78 12.66
C SER A 28 -12.56 14.58 11.36
N GLU A 29 -11.43 15.21 11.10
CA GLU A 29 -11.16 15.92 9.83
C GLU A 29 -10.93 14.95 8.67
N LEU A 30 -10.57 13.70 9.00
CA LEU A 30 -10.36 12.59 8.09
C LEU A 30 -11.55 11.64 8.05
N TYR A 31 -12.67 12.00 8.67
CA TYR A 31 -13.82 11.12 8.75
C TYR A 31 -14.37 10.80 7.37
N ILE A 32 -14.34 9.51 7.03
CA ILE A 32 -15.02 8.97 5.86
C ILE A 32 -16.06 7.98 6.38
N LYS A 33 -17.32 8.23 6.05
CA LYS A 33 -18.42 7.37 6.49
C LYS A 33 -18.19 5.93 6.04
N ASP A 34 -18.44 4.97 6.94
CA ASP A 34 -18.31 3.51 6.76
C ASP A 34 -16.84 3.01 6.72
N TYR A 35 -15.87 3.87 7.01
CA TYR A 35 -14.44 3.54 7.08
C TYR A 35 -13.77 4.06 8.36
N THR A 36 -12.84 3.25 8.86
CA THR A 36 -11.93 3.58 9.95
C THR A 36 -10.54 3.89 9.40
N THR A 37 -9.94 4.99 9.85
CA THR A 37 -8.63 5.47 9.39
C THR A 37 -7.50 5.03 10.32
N PHE A 38 -6.42 4.54 9.72
CA PHE A 38 -5.12 4.25 10.34
C PHE A 38 -4.08 5.13 9.63
N ARG A 39 -3.11 5.71 10.34
CA ARG A 39 -2.16 6.64 9.71
C ARG A 39 -0.79 6.65 10.37
N ALA A 40 0.25 6.86 9.57
CA ALA A 40 1.57 7.22 10.05
C ALA A 40 1.90 8.63 9.53
N ASP A 41 1.81 9.63 10.42
CA ASP A 41 2.03 11.04 10.10
C ASP A 41 3.52 11.41 10.20
N ARG A 42 3.92 12.44 9.45
CA ARG A 42 5.26 13.01 9.52
C ARG A 42 5.28 14.19 10.46
N SER A 43 6.00 14.07 11.58
CA SER A 43 6.05 15.12 12.60
C SER A 43 6.91 16.33 12.21
N SER A 44 7.94 16.13 11.38
CA SER A 44 8.98 17.13 11.11
C SER A 44 8.79 17.96 9.83
N SER A 45 7.83 17.61 8.97
CA SER A 45 7.61 18.26 7.69
C SER A 45 6.13 18.24 7.30
N SER A 46 5.68 19.27 6.59
CA SER A 46 4.34 19.34 5.99
C SER A 46 4.18 18.45 4.75
N HIS A 47 5.20 17.71 4.36
CA HIS A 47 5.22 16.85 3.17
C HIS A 47 5.53 15.42 3.59
N GLY A 48 4.66 14.47 3.23
CA GLY A 48 4.76 13.06 3.62
C GLY A 48 3.52 12.59 4.36
N GLY A 49 3.67 11.52 5.13
CA GLY A 49 2.57 10.84 5.79
C GLY A 49 1.84 9.84 4.89
N VAL A 50 1.35 8.77 5.51
CA VAL A 50 0.49 7.77 4.87
C VAL A 50 -0.75 7.53 5.71
N ALA A 51 -1.88 7.26 5.06
CA ALA A 51 -3.09 6.82 5.73
C ALA A 51 -3.68 5.62 4.99
N THR A 52 -4.33 4.73 5.72
CA THR A 52 -5.11 3.62 5.19
C THR A 52 -6.47 3.64 5.85
N TYR A 53 -7.50 3.65 5.02
CA TYR A 53 -8.90 3.57 5.43
C TYR A 53 -9.36 2.15 5.21
N ILE A 54 -9.98 1.55 6.23
CA ILE A 54 -10.48 0.18 6.19
C ILE A 54 -11.97 0.21 6.51
N ARG A 55 -12.76 -0.52 5.72
CA ARG A 55 -14.21 -0.60 5.91
C ARG A 55 -14.53 -1.11 7.32
N ASP A 56 -15.52 -0.51 7.98
CA ASP A 56 -15.73 -0.68 9.43
C ASP A 56 -15.91 -2.14 9.89
N ASP A 57 -16.55 -2.98 9.06
CA ASP A 57 -16.77 -4.39 9.38
C ASP A 57 -15.48 -5.23 9.38
N ILE A 58 -14.41 -4.76 8.75
CA ILE A 58 -13.06 -5.34 8.75
C ILE A 58 -12.19 -4.65 9.79
N ALA A 59 -12.33 -3.33 9.92
CA ALA A 59 -11.58 -2.52 10.87
C ALA A 59 -11.80 -2.98 12.32
N SER A 60 -12.98 -3.48 12.66
CA SER A 60 -13.33 -3.97 14.01
C SER A 60 -12.41 -5.07 14.55
N SER A 61 -11.68 -5.79 13.70
CA SER A 61 -10.69 -6.80 14.09
C SER A 61 -9.30 -6.54 13.50
N THR A 62 -9.04 -5.33 13.04
CA THR A 62 -7.74 -4.94 12.51
C THR A 62 -6.79 -4.58 13.64
N GLU A 63 -5.54 -5.03 13.54
CA GLU A 63 -4.47 -4.73 14.48
C GLU A 63 -3.36 -3.90 13.82
N GLU A 64 -2.89 -2.86 14.50
CA GLU A 64 -1.71 -2.11 14.09
C GLU A 64 -0.43 -2.88 14.45
N LEU A 65 0.25 -3.42 13.44
CA LEU A 65 1.51 -4.13 13.65
C LEU A 65 2.69 -3.17 13.76
N LYS A 66 2.69 -2.12 12.92
CA LYS A 66 3.76 -1.13 12.89
C LYS A 66 3.28 0.21 12.34
N LEU A 67 3.59 1.26 13.09
CA LEU A 67 3.51 2.64 12.66
C LEU A 67 4.93 3.22 12.68
N PHE A 68 5.43 3.69 11.54
CA PHE A 68 6.78 4.21 11.44
C PHE A 68 6.81 5.48 10.58
N SER A 69 7.49 6.50 11.10
CA SER A 69 7.94 7.67 10.35
C SER A 69 9.28 8.12 10.93
N ASN A 70 10.29 8.34 10.08
CA ASN A 70 11.58 8.92 10.50
C ASN A 70 11.77 10.36 10.01
N GLY A 71 10.71 11.01 9.53
CA GLY A 71 10.80 12.33 8.91
C GLY A 71 11.11 12.32 7.42
N THR A 72 11.46 11.16 6.84
CA THR A 72 11.73 11.00 5.40
C THR A 72 10.88 9.92 4.78
N THR A 73 10.72 8.78 5.44
CA THR A 73 9.97 7.63 4.95
C THR A 73 8.92 7.20 5.96
N GLU A 74 7.87 6.54 5.46
CA GLU A 74 6.73 6.11 6.25
C GLU A 74 6.36 4.68 5.92
N LEU A 75 5.95 3.97 6.98
CA LEU A 75 5.40 2.62 6.88
C LEU A 75 4.24 2.49 7.87
N LEU A 76 3.11 2.03 7.36
CA LEU A 76 1.93 1.64 8.12
C LEU A 76 1.63 0.17 7.82
N SER A 77 1.75 -0.69 8.83
CA SER A 77 1.48 -2.12 8.72
C SER A 77 0.31 -2.52 9.61
N LEU A 78 -0.68 -3.17 9.00
CA LEU A 78 -1.94 -3.56 9.60
C LEU A 78 -2.19 -5.05 9.35
N TYR A 79 -2.71 -5.75 10.37
CA TYR A 79 -3.23 -7.10 10.23
C TYR A 79 -4.75 -7.10 10.24
N LEU A 80 -5.36 -7.31 9.08
CA LEU A 80 -6.81 -7.39 8.90
C LEU A 80 -7.27 -8.82 9.21
N ARG A 81 -7.42 -9.15 10.50
CA ARG A 81 -7.64 -10.52 11.00
C ARG A 81 -8.84 -11.21 10.37
N LYS A 82 -9.93 -10.48 10.12
CA LYS A 82 -11.17 -11.04 9.53
C LYS A 82 -10.95 -11.68 8.16
N ILE A 83 -9.93 -11.24 7.42
CA ILE A 83 -9.65 -11.68 6.05
C ILE A 83 -8.26 -12.31 5.93
N GLY A 84 -7.49 -12.39 7.01
CA GLY A 84 -6.15 -12.98 6.99
C GLY A 84 -5.16 -12.23 6.08
N LEU A 85 -5.20 -10.89 6.08
CA LEU A 85 -4.36 -10.04 5.24
C LEU A 85 -3.42 -9.18 6.08
N ILE A 86 -2.13 -9.19 5.74
CA ILE A 86 -1.16 -8.18 6.13
C ILE A 86 -1.10 -7.10 5.07
N LEU A 87 -1.46 -5.88 5.45
CA LEU A 87 -1.46 -4.72 4.58
C LEU A 87 -0.37 -3.74 5.03
N ILE A 88 0.60 -3.50 4.16
CA ILE A 88 1.73 -2.60 4.40
C ILE A 88 1.65 -1.45 3.41
N THR A 89 1.39 -0.25 3.90
CA THR A 89 1.42 0.99 3.12
C THR A 89 2.75 1.69 3.34
N VAL A 90 3.46 2.00 2.26
CA VAL A 90 4.82 2.58 2.28
C VAL A 90 4.84 3.89 1.51
N TYR A 91 5.54 4.89 2.05
CA TYR A 91 5.99 6.04 1.28
C TYR A 91 7.50 6.19 1.38
N ARG A 92 8.16 6.19 0.22
CA ARG A 92 9.58 6.44 0.07
C ARG A 92 9.77 7.58 -0.93
N PRO A 93 10.10 8.81 -0.50
CA PRO A 93 10.32 9.93 -1.41
C PRO A 93 11.63 9.78 -2.22
N PRO A 94 11.79 10.52 -3.34
CA PRO A 94 12.96 10.42 -4.22
C PRO A 94 14.32 10.53 -3.53
N ASN A 95 14.42 11.42 -2.53
CA ASN A 95 15.68 11.78 -1.85
C ASN A 95 16.03 10.88 -0.65
N THR A 96 15.35 9.75 -0.49
CA THR A 96 15.64 8.81 0.60
C THR A 96 17.06 8.24 0.46
N THR A 97 17.80 8.24 1.55
CA THR A 97 19.15 7.66 1.64
C THR A 97 19.12 6.13 1.70
N MET A 98 20.24 5.47 1.43
CA MET A 98 20.34 4.01 1.54
C MET A 98 20.04 3.52 2.97
N GLU A 99 20.47 4.26 4.00
CA GLU A 99 20.24 3.89 5.39
C GLU A 99 18.74 3.86 5.73
N GLU A 100 18.01 4.91 5.36
CA GLU A 100 16.57 5.01 5.55
C GLU A 100 15.82 3.92 4.79
N PHE A 101 16.28 3.60 3.56
CA PHE A 101 15.68 2.53 2.77
C PHE A 101 15.92 1.15 3.38
N ILE A 102 17.15 0.85 3.80
CA ILE A 102 17.48 -0.41 4.49
C ILE A 102 16.62 -0.57 5.74
N ASN A 103 16.38 0.51 6.49
CA ASN A 103 15.55 0.45 7.68
C ASN A 103 14.11 0.00 7.36
N ILE A 104 13.47 0.61 6.35
CA ILE A 104 12.15 0.16 5.89
C ILE A 104 12.17 -1.27 5.36
N SER A 105 13.17 -1.64 4.54
CA SER A 105 13.28 -3.01 4.02
C SER A 105 13.39 -4.05 5.14
N LYS A 106 14.15 -3.74 6.21
CA LYS A 106 14.25 -4.61 7.40
C LYS A 106 12.93 -4.72 8.12
N MET A 107 12.22 -3.61 8.33
CA MET A 107 10.90 -3.64 8.97
C MET A 107 9.89 -4.47 8.17
N ILE A 108 9.88 -4.35 6.84
CA ILE A 108 9.03 -5.18 5.98
C ILE A 108 9.36 -6.66 6.17
N LYS A 109 10.65 -7.03 6.09
CA LYS A 109 11.11 -8.43 6.30
C LYS A 109 10.71 -8.95 7.68
N GLU A 110 10.90 -8.15 8.74
CA GLU A 110 10.51 -8.52 10.11
C GLU A 110 9.00 -8.77 10.23
N ILE A 111 8.16 -7.89 9.66
CA ILE A 111 6.71 -8.03 9.66
C ILE A 111 6.29 -9.34 8.98
N ILE A 112 6.82 -9.60 7.77
CA ILE A 112 6.49 -10.81 6.99
C ILE A 112 6.98 -12.08 7.71
N SER A 113 8.16 -12.05 8.32
CA SER A 113 8.71 -13.20 9.04
C SER A 113 7.94 -13.59 10.31
N ASN A 114 7.16 -12.66 10.87
CA ASN A 114 6.42 -12.86 12.12
C ASN A 114 4.99 -13.38 11.91
N VAL A 115 4.58 -13.62 10.66
CA VAL A 115 3.23 -14.12 10.34
C VAL A 115 3.29 -15.52 9.74
N GLU A 116 2.16 -16.22 9.78
CA GLU A 116 2.07 -17.55 9.18
C GLU A 116 2.35 -17.48 7.68
N SER A 117 3.06 -18.46 7.12
CA SER A 117 3.44 -18.47 5.70
C SER A 117 2.24 -18.50 4.74
N SER A 118 1.05 -18.88 5.23
CA SER A 118 -0.22 -18.86 4.49
C SER A 118 -0.94 -17.51 4.54
N THR A 119 -0.42 -16.54 5.30
CA THR A 119 -1.04 -15.21 5.40
C THR A 119 -0.87 -14.46 4.08
N GLU A 120 -1.94 -13.86 3.58
CA GLU A 120 -1.85 -13.01 2.39
C GLU A 120 -1.11 -11.73 2.76
N VAL A 121 -0.23 -11.26 1.88
CA VAL A 121 0.56 -10.04 2.08
C VAL A 121 0.35 -9.10 0.91
N ILE A 122 0.01 -7.85 1.20
CA ILE A 122 0.00 -6.75 0.24
C ILE A 122 0.88 -5.64 0.77
N ILE A 123 1.90 -5.29 -0.01
CA ILE A 123 2.67 -4.06 0.17
C ILE A 123 2.28 -3.12 -0.95
N LEU A 124 1.95 -1.88 -0.62
CA LEU A 124 1.58 -0.88 -1.60
C LEU A 124 2.09 0.50 -1.24
N GLY A 125 2.12 1.38 -2.24
CA GLY A 125 2.43 2.80 -2.06
C GLY A 125 3.47 3.31 -3.05
N ASP A 126 3.96 4.52 -2.83
CA ASP A 126 4.91 5.19 -3.72
C ASP A 126 6.35 4.96 -3.26
N PHE A 127 7.11 4.23 -4.09
CA PHE A 127 8.50 3.91 -3.83
C PHE A 127 9.47 4.87 -4.50
N ASN A 128 9.05 5.74 -5.43
CA ASN A 128 9.93 6.62 -6.19
C ASN A 128 11.24 5.97 -6.69
N LEU A 129 11.16 4.76 -7.25
CA LEU A 129 12.30 4.03 -7.84
C LEU A 129 12.19 3.95 -9.38
N PRO A 130 12.24 5.09 -10.11
CA PRO A 130 12.01 5.15 -11.58
C PRO A 130 13.01 4.33 -12.41
N SER A 131 14.14 3.97 -11.79
CA SER A 131 15.22 3.24 -12.45
C SER A 131 14.91 1.77 -12.69
N ILE A 132 13.95 1.20 -11.94
CA ILE A 132 13.52 -0.18 -12.13
C ILE A 132 12.62 -0.25 -13.36
N LYS A 133 12.97 -1.15 -14.29
CA LYS A 133 12.13 -1.51 -15.43
C LYS A 133 11.46 -2.83 -15.12
N TRP A 134 10.27 -2.75 -14.52
CA TRP A 134 9.51 -3.90 -14.01
C TRP A 134 9.21 -4.97 -15.07
N SER A 135 9.04 -4.57 -16.35
CA SER A 135 8.79 -5.51 -17.45
C SER A 135 9.92 -6.53 -17.69
N ASN A 136 11.14 -6.24 -17.25
CA ASN A 136 12.28 -7.15 -17.40
C ASN A 136 13.22 -7.15 -16.19
N MET A 137 12.77 -6.59 -15.07
CA MET A 137 13.51 -6.46 -13.81
C MET A 137 14.91 -5.84 -13.95
N SER A 138 15.14 -5.00 -14.96
CA SER A 138 16.44 -4.32 -15.16
C SER A 138 16.49 -2.95 -14.46
N ILE A 139 17.69 -2.51 -14.07
CA ILE A 139 17.91 -1.22 -13.43
C ILE A 139 18.74 -0.32 -14.35
N LYS A 140 18.20 0.85 -14.73
CA LYS A 140 18.87 1.80 -15.65
C LYS A 140 18.70 3.26 -15.19
N GLY A 141 19.65 4.11 -15.58
CA GLY A 141 19.53 5.57 -15.42
C GLY A 141 19.49 6.04 -13.96
N THR A 142 20.37 5.52 -13.10
CA THR A 142 20.40 5.87 -11.67
C THR A 142 21.81 5.95 -11.11
N THR A 143 21.94 6.56 -9.94
CA THR A 143 23.19 6.63 -9.18
C THR A 143 23.56 5.24 -8.64
N ARG A 144 24.79 5.08 -8.14
CA ARG A 144 25.21 3.86 -7.45
C ARG A 144 24.28 3.55 -6.27
N GLU A 145 23.93 4.56 -5.49
CA GLU A 145 23.04 4.43 -4.33
C GLU A 145 21.62 4.02 -4.75
N GLY A 146 21.04 4.69 -5.75
CA GLY A 146 19.72 4.34 -6.26
C GLY A 146 19.66 2.91 -6.84
N LYS A 147 20.75 2.45 -7.47
CA LYS A 147 20.89 1.04 -7.88
C LYS A 147 20.87 0.09 -6.68
N GLN A 148 21.57 0.42 -5.60
CA GLN A 148 21.60 -0.40 -4.39
C GLN A 148 20.22 -0.47 -3.70
N GLN A 149 19.48 0.64 -3.65
CA GLN A 149 18.11 0.66 -3.14
C GLN A 149 17.18 -0.20 -4.00
N ALA A 150 17.25 -0.05 -5.32
CA ALA A 150 16.46 -0.88 -6.24
C ALA A 150 16.76 -2.39 -6.07
N LEU A 151 18.03 -2.76 -5.95
CA LEU A 151 18.42 -4.15 -5.68
C LEU A 151 17.91 -4.64 -4.33
N ALA A 152 17.97 -3.81 -3.28
CA ALA A 152 17.47 -4.17 -1.96
C ALA A 152 15.95 -4.42 -1.96
N LEU A 153 15.18 -3.67 -2.74
CA LEU A 153 13.74 -3.94 -2.93
C LEU A 153 13.50 -5.28 -3.62
N ILE A 154 14.21 -5.52 -4.73
CA ILE A 154 14.11 -6.77 -5.49
C ILE A 154 14.49 -7.96 -4.59
N GLU A 155 15.52 -7.83 -3.76
CA GLU A 155 15.93 -8.86 -2.82
C GLU A 155 14.85 -9.14 -1.75
N VAL A 156 14.16 -8.12 -1.23
CA VAL A 156 13.00 -8.34 -0.34
C VAL A 156 11.94 -9.17 -1.07
N MET A 157 11.63 -8.81 -2.32
CA MET A 157 10.61 -9.51 -3.10
C MET A 157 10.98 -10.96 -3.39
N GLU A 158 12.23 -11.21 -3.80
CA GLU A 158 12.71 -12.55 -4.13
C GLU A 158 12.74 -13.48 -2.92
N ASN A 159 13.14 -12.98 -1.74
CA ASN A 159 13.22 -13.77 -0.51
C ASN A 159 11.84 -14.26 -0.03
N ASP A 160 10.80 -13.43 -0.19
CA ASP A 160 9.46 -13.69 0.34
C ASP A 160 8.46 -14.08 -0.78
N LEU A 161 8.95 -14.43 -1.97
CA LEU A 161 8.16 -14.82 -3.15
C LEU A 161 7.08 -13.78 -3.52
N LEU A 162 7.42 -12.51 -3.38
CA LEU A 162 6.56 -11.39 -3.69
C LEU A 162 6.72 -10.97 -5.15
N ILE A 163 5.60 -10.56 -5.75
CA ILE A 163 5.53 -10.15 -7.14
C ILE A 163 4.94 -8.74 -7.19
N GLN A 164 5.60 -7.85 -7.91
CA GLN A 164 5.05 -6.53 -8.23
C GLN A 164 4.02 -6.70 -9.36
N CYS A 165 2.84 -6.11 -9.20
CA CYS A 165 1.70 -6.38 -10.06
C CYS A 165 1.34 -5.25 -11.03
N ILE A 166 1.93 -4.05 -10.89
CA ILE A 166 1.60 -2.90 -11.75
C ILE A 166 2.49 -2.88 -12.99
N ASP A 167 1.89 -2.98 -14.16
CA ASP A 167 2.59 -3.06 -15.46
C ASP A 167 2.40 -1.82 -16.35
N MET A 168 1.72 -0.77 -15.87
CA MET A 168 1.58 0.52 -16.56
C MET A 168 2.17 1.71 -15.77
N PRO A 169 2.57 2.80 -16.45
CA PRO A 169 3.07 4.00 -15.79
C PRO A 169 2.05 4.62 -14.84
N THR A 170 2.51 4.96 -13.63
CA THR A 170 1.73 5.59 -12.56
C THR A 170 2.09 7.07 -12.38
N ARG A 171 3.22 7.52 -12.91
CA ARG A 171 3.59 8.95 -12.99
C ARG A 171 4.48 9.21 -14.20
N GLY A 172 4.00 10.03 -15.14
CA GLY A 172 4.68 10.18 -16.44
C GLY A 172 4.88 8.82 -17.10
N ASP A 173 6.13 8.51 -17.48
CA ASP A 173 6.51 7.22 -18.09
C ASP A 173 7.03 6.18 -17.09
N ASN A 174 6.95 6.44 -15.78
CA ASN A 174 7.50 5.57 -14.74
C ASN A 174 6.41 4.87 -13.93
N ILE A 175 6.74 3.67 -13.44
CA ILE A 175 5.95 2.93 -12.44
C ILE A 175 6.61 3.19 -11.09
N LEU A 176 6.02 4.09 -10.31
CA LEU A 176 6.56 4.52 -9.01
C LEU A 176 5.71 3.99 -7.86
N ASP A 177 4.40 3.96 -8.09
CA ASP A 177 3.42 3.35 -7.21
C ASP A 177 3.41 1.86 -7.49
N LEU A 178 3.55 1.06 -6.44
CA LEU A 178 3.64 -0.40 -6.54
C LEU A 178 2.49 -1.04 -5.77
N ILE A 179 2.06 -2.19 -6.29
CA ILE A 179 1.32 -3.20 -5.54
C ILE A 179 2.20 -4.44 -5.61
N ILE A 180 2.64 -4.93 -4.46
CA ILE A 180 3.52 -6.09 -4.31
C ILE A 180 2.76 -7.11 -3.46
N MET A 181 2.61 -8.33 -3.95
CA MET A 181 1.81 -9.38 -3.31
C MET A 181 2.56 -10.70 -3.28
N ASN A 182 2.31 -11.55 -2.28
CA ASN A 182 2.73 -12.95 -2.38
C ASN A 182 1.89 -13.69 -3.44
N SER A 183 2.48 -14.72 -4.05
CA SER A 183 2.02 -15.38 -5.29
C SER A 183 0.61 -16.00 -5.27
N ASN A 184 -0.06 -16.05 -4.12
CA ASN A 184 -1.45 -16.50 -3.98
C ASN A 184 -2.46 -15.41 -4.41
N GLY A 185 -2.05 -14.14 -4.38
CA GLY A 185 -2.87 -12.99 -4.75
C GLY A 185 -3.02 -12.85 -6.27
N LEU A 186 -4.16 -13.29 -6.80
CA LEU A 186 -4.50 -13.06 -8.21
C LEU A 186 -5.20 -11.70 -8.37
N ILE A 187 -4.56 -10.76 -9.07
CA ILE A 187 -5.21 -9.54 -9.58
C ILE A 187 -6.07 -9.90 -10.80
N HIS A 188 -7.35 -9.58 -10.73
CA HIS A 188 -8.31 -9.73 -11.84
C HIS A 188 -8.32 -8.53 -12.77
N SER A 189 -8.26 -7.32 -12.21
CA SER A 189 -8.19 -6.08 -12.96
C SER A 189 -7.31 -5.09 -12.24
N LEU A 190 -6.62 -4.28 -13.03
CA LEU A 190 -5.77 -3.20 -12.57
C LEU A 190 -5.96 -2.03 -13.52
N GLU A 191 -6.22 -0.84 -12.98
CA GLU A 191 -6.34 0.37 -13.78
C GLU A 191 -5.51 1.50 -13.16
N ALA A 192 -4.97 2.36 -14.03
CA ALA A 192 -4.27 3.57 -13.65
C ALA A 192 -4.89 4.76 -14.37
N THR A 193 -5.59 5.61 -13.63
CA THR A 193 -6.41 6.71 -14.15
C THR A 193 -5.79 8.06 -13.81
N ASP A 194 -5.66 8.94 -14.80
CA ASP A 194 -5.22 10.31 -14.55
C ASP A 194 -6.23 11.08 -13.68
N THR A 195 -5.73 11.97 -12.84
CA THR A 195 -6.55 12.80 -11.96
C THR A 195 -6.06 14.24 -11.96
N VAL A 196 -6.97 15.18 -11.76
CA VAL A 196 -6.62 16.61 -11.61
C VAL A 196 -6.02 16.92 -10.24
N MET A 197 -6.10 15.99 -9.29
CA MET A 197 -5.72 16.19 -7.89
C MET A 197 -4.23 15.89 -7.61
N SER A 198 -3.56 15.18 -8.51
CA SER A 198 -2.19 14.67 -8.33
C SER A 198 -1.50 14.53 -9.68
N ASP A 199 -0.18 14.62 -9.70
CA ASP A 199 0.62 14.24 -10.87
C ASP A 199 0.88 12.73 -10.95
N HIS A 200 0.51 11.98 -9.91
CA HIS A 200 0.38 10.53 -9.94
C HIS A 200 -1.02 10.13 -10.39
N LYS A 201 -1.07 9.02 -11.13
CA LYS A 201 -2.30 8.35 -11.48
C LYS A 201 -2.90 7.69 -10.26
N PHE A 202 -4.21 7.70 -10.25
CA PHE A 202 -5.01 7.00 -9.30
C PHE A 202 -5.11 5.51 -9.71
N ILE A 203 -4.71 4.60 -8.81
CA ILE A 203 -4.65 3.15 -9.08
C ILE A 203 -5.87 2.41 -8.49
N THR A 204 -6.47 1.51 -9.26
CA THR A 204 -7.49 0.57 -8.76
C THR A 204 -7.04 -0.86 -9.02
N ALA A 205 -7.30 -1.75 -8.06
CA ALA A 205 -7.03 -3.17 -8.25
C ALA A 205 -8.19 -4.02 -7.70
N LEU A 206 -8.61 -5.01 -8.47
CA LEU A 206 -9.49 -6.07 -7.98
C LEU A 206 -8.64 -7.32 -7.77
N ALA A 207 -8.58 -7.85 -6.55
CA ALA A 207 -7.73 -8.99 -6.22
C ALA A 207 -8.49 -10.13 -5.53
N ASN A 208 -7.92 -11.36 -5.54
CA ASN A 208 -8.25 -12.32 -4.48
C ASN A 208 -7.53 -11.84 -3.25
N ILE A 209 -8.26 -11.69 -2.16
CA ILE A 209 -7.62 -11.56 -0.88
C ILE A 209 -8.45 -12.36 0.09
N GLY A 210 -7.77 -13.23 0.84
CA GLY A 210 -8.37 -13.94 1.95
C GLY A 210 -9.57 -14.81 1.60
N SER A 211 -10.25 -15.25 2.66
CA SER A 211 -11.51 -15.95 2.58
C SER A 211 -12.45 -15.36 3.63
N LEU A 212 -13.53 -14.70 3.20
CA LEU A 212 -14.60 -14.27 4.12
C LEU A 212 -15.52 -15.46 4.37
N SER A 213 -15.64 -15.91 5.62
CA SER A 213 -16.72 -16.83 6.01
C SER A 213 -18.03 -16.06 6.11
N ILE A 214 -18.95 -16.29 5.18
CA ILE A 214 -20.32 -15.76 5.27
C ILE A 214 -21.16 -16.79 6.04
N SER A 215 -21.50 -16.51 7.29
CA SER A 215 -22.50 -17.29 8.01
C SER A 215 -23.90 -16.94 7.51
N ASN A 216 -24.40 -17.66 6.50
CA ASN A 216 -25.83 -17.69 6.18
C ASN A 216 -26.22 -19.14 5.86
N ASN A 217 -27.43 -19.55 6.26
CA ASN A 217 -28.05 -20.88 6.18
C ASN A 217 -28.17 -21.50 4.75
N CYS A 218 -27.13 -21.42 3.93
CA CYS A 218 -27.03 -22.11 2.63
C CYS A 218 -25.89 -23.13 2.67
N PRO A 219 -26.06 -24.36 2.13
CA PRO A 219 -25.08 -25.44 2.25
C PRO A 219 -23.73 -25.22 1.52
N ASN A 220 -23.57 -24.09 0.83
CA ASN A 220 -22.38 -23.76 0.06
C ASN A 220 -21.75 -22.48 0.62
N ASN A 221 -20.66 -22.65 1.39
CA ASN A 221 -19.80 -21.55 1.82
C ASN A 221 -19.31 -20.77 0.59
N MET A 222 -19.83 -19.57 0.39
CA MET A 222 -19.46 -18.70 -0.73
C MET A 222 -18.44 -17.67 -0.24
N TYR A 223 -17.22 -17.74 -0.77
CA TYR A 223 -16.15 -16.80 -0.44
C TYR A 223 -16.25 -15.57 -1.35
N THR A 224 -16.33 -14.38 -0.77
CA THR A 224 -16.31 -13.13 -1.54
C THR A 224 -14.89 -12.56 -1.55
N ARG A 225 -14.30 -12.48 -2.75
CA ARG A 225 -13.00 -11.84 -2.99
C ARG A 225 -13.14 -10.33 -2.88
N ILE A 226 -12.08 -9.69 -2.43
CA ILE A 226 -12.09 -8.29 -2.01
C ILE A 226 -11.69 -7.39 -3.17
N LEU A 227 -12.58 -6.46 -3.54
CA LEU A 227 -12.23 -5.27 -4.30
C LEU A 227 -11.48 -4.31 -3.35
N SER A 228 -10.19 -4.07 -3.61
CA SER A 228 -9.37 -3.14 -2.84
C SER A 228 -8.96 -1.94 -3.70
N TRP A 229 -9.50 -0.77 -3.38
CA TRP A 229 -9.13 0.46 -4.06
C TRP A 229 -7.75 0.91 -3.60
N ILE A 230 -6.70 0.73 -4.41
CA ILE A 230 -5.35 1.14 -4.00
C ILE A 230 -5.09 2.56 -4.51
N SER A 231 -5.70 3.55 -3.85
CA SER A 231 -5.31 4.92 -4.14
C SER A 231 -3.90 5.20 -3.66
N THR A 232 -3.10 5.78 -4.53
CA THR A 232 -2.11 6.75 -4.12
C THR A 232 -2.57 8.06 -4.74
N SER A 233 -2.97 9.01 -3.89
CA SER A 233 -3.15 10.38 -4.34
C SER A 233 -2.41 11.26 -3.36
N MET A 234 -1.37 11.93 -3.88
CA MET A 234 -0.83 13.09 -3.22
C MET A 234 -1.90 14.17 -3.22
N VAL A 235 -2.14 14.78 -2.07
CA VAL A 235 -2.88 16.05 -2.04
C VAL A 235 -1.95 17.11 -2.63
N LYS A 236 -2.14 17.49 -3.90
CA LYS A 236 -1.63 18.78 -4.37
C LYS A 236 -2.59 19.88 -3.93
N THR A 237 -1.97 20.89 -3.34
CA THR A 237 -2.44 22.25 -3.05
C THR A 237 -3.49 22.78 -4.02
#